data_AF-A0A757VWU7-F1
#
_entry.id   AF-A0A757VWU7-F1
#
_cell.length_a   1.000
_cell.length_b   1.000
_cell.length_c   1.000
_cell.angle_alpha   90.00
_cell.angle_beta   90.00
_cell.angle_gamma   90.00
#
_symmetry.space_group_name_H-M   'P 1'
#
loop_
_entity.id
_entity.type
_entity.pdbx_description
1 polymer ?
#
loop_
_entity_poly.entity_id
_entity_poly.type
_entity_poly.pdbx_seq_one_letter_code
_entity_poly.pdbx_strand_id
1 'polypeptide(L)'
;GIAGPGLLARVLTAKYCEHLPLYRQTEIFARQGVDLSRALLSNWVDACCRLMAPLDEALYHYVMDSRKLHTDDTPVPVLAPGRKKTKTGRIWTYVRDDRNAGSSDPPAAWFAFSPDRQGKHPQYHLRHYHGVLQADAFAGYDRLFSTERDGGPLTEAACWAHARRKIHDVYISTHTATAEEALKRIGELYAVEEEIRGLPATERLAVRQSRSKPLLTSLHEWLVEKSTTLSKKSRLGEAFAYALNQWEALCYYCDDGLAEPDNNAAERALRAVCLGKKNFIFFGSDHGGERGALLYGLIGTCRLNGIDPEAYLRYILSVLPEWPSNKVAELLPWNIDLTNK
;
A
#
# COMPACT_ATOMS: atom_id res chain seq x y z
N GLY A 1 -10.14 -21.71 -29.69
CA GLY A 1 -10.62 -20.36 -30.03
C GLY A 1 -9.86 -19.32 -29.22
N ILE A 2 -9.90 -18.05 -29.63
CA ILE A 2 -9.34 -16.93 -28.86
C ILE A 2 -10.30 -16.65 -27.69
N ALA A 3 -9.76 -16.48 -26.48
CA ALA A 3 -10.59 -16.15 -25.32
C ALA A 3 -11.14 -14.73 -25.43
N GLY A 4 -12.46 -14.58 -25.30
CA GLY A 4 -13.10 -13.26 -25.27
C GLY A 4 -12.78 -12.50 -23.97
N PRO A 5 -13.00 -11.16 -23.96
CA PRO A 5 -12.72 -10.30 -22.80
C PRO A 5 -13.34 -10.79 -21.49
N GLY A 6 -14.55 -11.38 -21.53
CA GLY A 6 -15.22 -11.90 -20.34
C GLY A 6 -14.48 -13.06 -19.67
N LEU A 7 -13.98 -14.03 -20.44
CA LEU A 7 -13.21 -15.16 -19.90
C LEU A 7 -11.86 -14.69 -19.37
N LEU A 8 -11.20 -13.78 -20.08
CA LEU A 8 -9.94 -13.18 -19.64
C LEU A 8 -10.12 -12.44 -18.32
N ALA A 9 -11.13 -11.57 -18.22
CA ALA A 9 -11.46 -10.85 -16.99
C ALA A 9 -11.71 -11.81 -15.82
N ARG A 10 -12.51 -12.87 -16.03
CA ARG A 10 -12.78 -13.90 -15.02
C ARG A 10 -11.51 -14.58 -14.51
N VAL A 11 -10.59 -14.93 -15.39
CA VAL A 11 -9.31 -15.57 -15.02
C VAL A 11 -8.46 -14.62 -14.16
N LEU A 12 -8.41 -13.33 -14.53
CA LEU A 12 -7.66 -12.30 -13.80
C LEU A 12 -8.27 -12.02 -12.42
N THR A 13 -9.58 -11.77 -12.34
CA THR A 13 -10.27 -11.48 -11.07
C THR A 13 -10.25 -12.66 -10.13
N ALA A 14 -10.53 -13.87 -10.64
CA ALA A 14 -10.43 -15.08 -9.83
C ALA A 14 -9.05 -15.21 -9.18
N LYS A 15 -7.97 -14.91 -9.91
CA LYS A 15 -6.62 -15.04 -9.35
C LYS A 15 -6.24 -13.92 -8.39
N TYR A 16 -6.45 -12.67 -8.78
CA TYR A 16 -5.85 -11.52 -8.10
C TYR A 16 -6.83 -10.80 -7.15
N CYS A 17 -8.14 -11.01 -7.32
CA CYS A 17 -9.18 -10.52 -6.41
C CYS A 17 -9.68 -11.62 -5.45
N GLU A 18 -9.95 -12.81 -5.97
CA GLU A 18 -10.51 -13.94 -5.19
C GLU A 18 -9.44 -14.93 -4.69
N HIS A 19 -8.18 -14.70 -5.07
CA HIS A 19 -7.02 -15.50 -4.63
C HIS A 19 -7.08 -16.98 -5.07
N LEU A 20 -7.78 -17.28 -6.17
CA LEU A 20 -7.92 -18.61 -6.74
C LEU A 20 -6.76 -18.92 -7.72
N PRO A 21 -5.82 -19.81 -7.37
CA PRO A 21 -4.67 -20.12 -8.23
C PRO A 21 -5.08 -20.74 -9.56
N LEU A 22 -4.30 -20.49 -10.62
CA LEU A 22 -4.61 -20.92 -12.00
C LEU A 22 -4.86 -22.43 -12.13
N TYR A 23 -4.17 -23.28 -11.37
CA TYR A 23 -4.38 -24.73 -11.46
C TYR A 23 -5.79 -25.14 -10.95
N ARG A 24 -6.31 -24.46 -9.91
CA ARG A 24 -7.69 -24.68 -9.44
C ARG A 24 -8.70 -24.13 -10.44
N GLN A 25 -8.38 -23.04 -11.12
CA GLN A 25 -9.22 -22.52 -12.20
C GLN A 25 -9.33 -23.54 -13.34
N THR A 26 -8.22 -24.16 -13.76
CA THR A 26 -8.21 -25.27 -14.73
C THR A 26 -9.16 -26.39 -14.31
N GLU A 27 -9.09 -26.86 -13.06
CA GLU A 27 -9.99 -27.91 -12.55
C GLU A 27 -11.46 -27.48 -12.54
N ILE A 28 -11.75 -26.20 -12.23
CA ILE A 28 -13.11 -25.64 -12.27
C ILE A 28 -13.66 -25.63 -13.70
N PHE A 29 -12.89 -25.15 -14.67
CA PHE A 29 -13.30 -25.14 -16.08
C PHE A 29 -13.47 -26.56 -16.64
N ALA A 30 -12.61 -27.50 -16.25
CA ALA A 30 -12.72 -28.89 -16.68
C ALA A 30 -14.05 -29.54 -16.24
N ARG A 31 -14.55 -29.21 -15.03
CA ARG A 31 -15.87 -29.66 -14.57
C ARG A 31 -17.04 -29.08 -15.38
N GLN A 32 -16.81 -27.99 -16.11
CA GLN A 32 -17.76 -27.38 -17.02
C GLN A 32 -17.57 -27.85 -18.47
N GLY A 33 -16.73 -28.87 -18.70
CA GLY A 33 -16.44 -29.41 -20.03
C GLY A 33 -15.43 -28.58 -20.84
N VAL A 34 -14.72 -27.64 -20.21
CA VAL A 34 -13.76 -26.75 -20.87
C VAL A 34 -12.34 -27.06 -20.38
N ASP A 35 -11.55 -27.73 -21.22
CA ASP A 35 -10.16 -28.06 -20.89
C ASP A 35 -9.20 -26.91 -21.20
N LEU A 36 -8.65 -26.29 -20.15
CA LEU A 36 -7.71 -25.15 -20.24
C LEU A 36 -6.45 -25.45 -19.44
N SER A 37 -5.32 -25.63 -20.12
CA SER A 37 -4.05 -25.86 -19.44
C SER A 37 -3.61 -24.66 -18.59
N ARG A 38 -2.89 -24.92 -17.49
CA ARG A 38 -2.29 -23.86 -16.66
C ARG A 38 -1.36 -22.94 -17.46
N ALA A 39 -0.63 -23.50 -18.44
CA ALA A 39 0.26 -22.75 -19.31
C ALA A 39 -0.54 -21.75 -20.16
N LEU A 40 -1.67 -22.17 -20.72
CA LEU A 40 -2.57 -21.30 -21.47
C LEU A 40 -3.09 -20.15 -20.61
N LEU A 41 -3.61 -20.43 -19.41
CA LEU A 41 -4.08 -19.39 -18.49
C LEU A 41 -2.95 -18.42 -18.10
N SER A 42 -1.73 -18.93 -17.90
CA SER A 42 -0.57 -18.08 -17.61
C SER A 42 -0.20 -17.18 -18.79
N ASN A 43 -0.31 -17.66 -20.02
CA ASN A 43 -0.07 -16.87 -21.23
C ASN A 43 -1.14 -15.79 -21.41
N TRP A 44 -2.39 -16.06 -21.05
CA TRP A 44 -3.46 -15.06 -21.05
C TRP A 44 -3.20 -13.95 -20.04
N VAL A 45 -2.81 -14.29 -18.81
CA VAL A 45 -2.40 -13.28 -17.81
C VAL A 45 -1.30 -12.39 -18.38
N ASP A 46 -0.28 -13.00 -18.98
CA ASP A 46 0.85 -12.30 -19.58
C ASP A 46 0.45 -11.35 -20.71
N ALA A 47 -0.40 -11.82 -21.64
CA ALA A 47 -0.91 -11.02 -22.74
C ALA A 47 -1.77 -9.84 -22.25
N CYS A 48 -2.64 -10.07 -21.26
CA CYS A 48 -3.48 -9.01 -20.69
C CYS A 48 -2.63 -7.94 -19.99
N CYS A 49 -1.61 -8.32 -19.21
CA CYS A 49 -0.73 -7.35 -18.56
C CYS A 49 0.07 -6.52 -19.57
N ARG A 50 0.54 -7.13 -20.66
CA ARG A 50 1.20 -6.38 -21.75
C ARG A 50 0.26 -5.36 -22.39
N LEU A 51 -0.99 -5.77 -22.66
CA LEU A 51 -2.00 -4.88 -23.22
C LEU A 51 -2.32 -3.72 -22.28
N MET A 52 -2.41 -3.97 -20.97
CA MET A 52 -2.74 -2.97 -19.94
C MET A 52 -1.55 -2.16 -19.43
N ALA A 53 -0.33 -2.35 -19.93
CA ALA A 53 0.85 -1.63 -19.45
C ALA A 53 0.71 -0.09 -19.54
N PRO A 54 0.17 0.52 -20.63
CA PRO A 54 -0.05 1.97 -20.68
C PRO A 54 -1.07 2.46 -19.65
N LEU A 55 -2.01 1.60 -19.23
CA LEU A 55 -3.01 1.93 -18.21
C LEU A 55 -2.41 1.89 -16.81
N ASP A 56 -1.48 0.97 -16.55
CA ASP A 56 -0.68 0.96 -15.32
C ASP A 56 0.23 2.19 -15.21
N GLU A 57 0.82 2.63 -16.33
CA GLU A 57 1.59 3.86 -16.40
C GLU A 57 0.72 5.10 -16.13
N ALA A 58 -0.48 5.18 -16.71
CA ALA A 58 -1.44 6.24 -16.41
C ALA A 58 -1.84 6.23 -14.91
N LEU A 59 -2.04 5.04 -14.32
CA LEU A 59 -2.32 4.90 -12.89
C LEU A 59 -1.15 5.36 -12.03
N TYR A 60 0.08 5.00 -12.39
CA TYR A 60 1.30 5.48 -11.73
C TYR A 60 1.34 7.01 -11.72
N HIS A 61 1.16 7.65 -12.87
CA HIS A 61 1.19 9.12 -12.96
C HIS A 61 0.12 9.77 -12.08
N TYR A 62 -1.11 9.25 -12.09
CA TYR A 62 -2.18 9.77 -11.24
C TYR A 62 -1.89 9.62 -9.74
N VAL A 63 -1.31 8.48 -9.33
CA VAL A 63 -0.91 8.25 -7.93
C VAL A 63 0.22 9.19 -7.55
N MET A 64 1.24 9.34 -8.38
CA MET A 64 2.40 10.20 -8.11
C MET A 64 2.09 11.69 -8.17
N ASP A 65 1.00 12.10 -8.85
CA ASP A 65 0.49 13.47 -8.84
C ASP A 65 -0.40 13.75 -7.61
N SER A 66 0.05 13.31 -6.44
CA SER A 66 -0.58 13.61 -5.15
C SER A 66 0.38 14.42 -4.28
N ARG A 67 -0.16 15.14 -3.28
CA ARG A 67 0.67 15.85 -2.31
C ARG A 67 1.23 14.94 -1.22
N LYS A 68 0.56 13.81 -0.98
CA LYS A 68 0.90 12.81 0.03
C LYS A 68 0.70 11.41 -0.54
N LEU A 69 1.65 10.53 -0.25
CA LEU A 69 1.58 9.10 -0.56
C LEU A 69 1.74 8.27 0.69
N HIS A 70 0.93 7.22 0.79
CA HIS A 70 1.16 6.12 1.73
C HIS A 70 1.99 5.04 1.03
N THR A 71 3.04 4.53 1.68
CA THR A 71 3.86 3.44 1.14
C THR A 71 4.18 2.37 2.17
N ASP A 72 4.15 1.11 1.76
CA ASP A 72 4.62 -0.04 2.53
C ASP A 72 4.94 -1.18 1.56
N ASP A 73 5.49 -2.28 2.07
CA ASP A 73 5.87 -3.41 1.26
C ASP A 73 5.71 -4.77 1.97
N THR A 74 5.39 -5.81 1.19
CA THR A 74 5.22 -7.17 1.72
C THR A 74 6.15 -8.16 1.04
N PRO A 75 6.76 -9.11 1.78
CA PRO A 75 7.58 -10.15 1.17
C PRO A 75 6.70 -11.14 0.40
N VAL A 76 7.18 -11.51 -0.80
CA VAL A 76 6.58 -12.53 -1.64
C VAL A 76 7.63 -13.57 -2.08
N PRO A 77 7.32 -14.87 -1.98
CA PRO A 77 8.19 -15.92 -2.51
C PRO A 77 8.17 -15.92 -4.04
N VAL A 78 9.36 -16.01 -4.65
CA VAL A 78 9.55 -16.05 -6.10
C VAL A 78 10.47 -17.22 -6.44
N LEU A 79 10.12 -18.04 -7.43
CA LEU A 79 10.99 -19.13 -7.87
C LEU A 79 12.34 -18.58 -8.36
N ALA A 80 13.42 -19.24 -7.96
CA ALA A 80 14.75 -19.05 -8.52
C ALA A 80 15.13 -20.29 -9.33
N PRO A 81 14.91 -20.28 -10.67
CA PRO A 81 15.24 -21.41 -11.53
C PRO A 81 16.69 -21.89 -11.33
N GLY A 82 16.89 -23.20 -11.34
CA GLY A 82 18.19 -23.83 -11.10
C GLY A 82 18.59 -23.98 -9.62
N ARG A 83 17.91 -23.32 -8.67
CA ARG A 83 18.27 -23.37 -7.24
C ARG A 83 17.37 -24.26 -6.37
N LYS A 84 16.31 -24.85 -6.93
CA LYS A 84 15.25 -25.64 -6.23
C LYS A 84 14.71 -24.94 -4.96
N LYS A 85 14.81 -23.60 -4.91
CA LYS A 85 14.42 -22.74 -3.77
C LYS A 85 13.71 -21.50 -4.30
N THR A 86 12.95 -20.86 -3.44
CA THR A 86 12.43 -19.51 -3.68
C THR A 86 13.43 -18.47 -3.18
N LYS A 87 13.51 -17.33 -3.88
CA LYS A 87 14.03 -16.08 -3.33
C LYS A 87 12.87 -15.23 -2.79
N THR A 88 13.18 -14.23 -1.98
CA THR A 88 12.19 -13.30 -1.42
C THR A 88 12.19 -12.01 -2.22
N GLY A 89 11.20 -11.85 -3.09
CA GLY A 89 10.89 -10.55 -3.71
C GLY A 89 10.01 -9.71 -2.79
N ARG A 90 9.72 -8.48 -3.22
CA ARG A 90 8.83 -7.55 -2.51
C ARG A 90 7.77 -7.02 -3.46
N ILE A 91 6.57 -6.85 -2.94
CA ILE A 91 5.52 -6.05 -3.56
C ILE A 91 5.37 -4.79 -2.72
N TRP A 92 5.61 -3.65 -3.34
CA TRP A 92 5.44 -2.31 -2.78
C TRP A 92 4.07 -1.78 -3.18
N THR A 93 3.47 -0.95 -2.33
CA THR A 93 2.27 -0.20 -2.67
C THR A 93 2.51 1.28 -2.46
N TYR A 94 1.90 2.10 -3.31
CA TYR A 94 1.86 3.55 -3.21
C TYR A 94 0.40 3.96 -3.34
N VAL A 95 -0.14 4.57 -2.29
CA VAL A 95 -1.58 4.83 -2.18
C VAL A 95 -1.83 6.32 -2.05
N ARG A 96 -2.65 6.85 -2.97
CA ARG A 96 -3.33 8.13 -2.88
C ARG A 96 -4.70 7.88 -2.28
N ASP A 97 -4.93 8.32 -1.05
CA ASP A 97 -6.24 8.23 -0.39
C ASP A 97 -6.36 9.33 0.66
N ASP A 98 -6.94 10.47 0.24
CA ASP A 98 -7.13 11.65 1.08
C ASP A 98 -8.60 11.85 1.48
N ARG A 99 -9.42 10.80 1.36
CA ARG A 99 -10.84 10.83 1.78
C ARG A 99 -11.00 11.13 3.26
N ASN A 100 -10.05 10.69 4.09
CA ASN A 100 -10.02 11.04 5.50
C ASN A 100 -9.90 12.56 5.73
N ALA A 101 -9.34 13.31 4.79
CA ALA A 101 -9.22 14.77 4.82
C ALA A 101 -10.31 15.47 3.98
N GLY A 102 -11.42 14.76 3.71
CA GLY A 102 -12.56 15.30 2.98
C GLY A 102 -12.34 15.45 1.46
N SER A 103 -11.27 14.89 0.91
CA SER A 103 -11.01 14.97 -0.53
C SER A 103 -12.05 14.18 -1.33
N SER A 104 -12.51 14.78 -2.43
CA SER A 104 -13.33 14.12 -3.46
C SER A 104 -12.52 13.44 -4.55
N ASP A 105 -11.19 13.58 -4.53
CA ASP A 105 -10.33 12.95 -5.53
C ASP A 105 -10.44 11.43 -5.45
N PRO A 106 -10.54 10.73 -6.59
CA PRO A 106 -10.58 9.28 -6.63
C PRO A 106 -9.38 8.64 -5.90
N PRO A 107 -9.60 7.77 -4.90
CA PRO A 107 -8.52 7.03 -4.26
C PRO A 107 -7.92 6.01 -5.24
N ALA A 108 -6.61 5.82 -5.19
CA ALA A 108 -5.91 4.91 -6.08
C ALA A 108 -4.71 4.25 -5.39
N ALA A 109 -4.41 3.02 -5.82
CA ALA A 109 -3.24 2.29 -5.33
C ALA A 109 -2.46 1.76 -6.54
N TRP A 110 -1.20 2.18 -6.65
CA TRP A 110 -0.25 1.61 -7.58
C TRP A 110 0.67 0.63 -6.84
N PHE A 111 1.10 -0.43 -7.51
CA PHE A 111 1.96 -1.44 -6.92
C PHE A 111 3.18 -1.67 -7.80
N ALA A 112 4.30 -1.94 -7.16
CA ALA A 112 5.55 -2.29 -7.84
C ALA A 112 6.09 -3.61 -7.31
N PHE A 113 6.79 -4.35 -8.16
CA PHE A 113 7.57 -5.52 -7.76
C PHE A 113 9.06 -5.18 -7.72
N SER A 114 9.77 -5.77 -6.77
CA SER A 114 11.24 -5.82 -6.80
C SER A 114 11.78 -7.19 -6.38
N PRO A 115 12.97 -7.58 -6.86
CA PRO A 115 13.56 -8.88 -6.55
C PRO A 115 14.11 -8.99 -5.11
N ASP A 116 14.22 -7.88 -4.38
CA ASP A 116 14.70 -7.79 -2.99
C ASP A 116 14.14 -6.52 -2.30
N ARG A 117 14.47 -6.31 -1.01
CA ARG A 117 14.01 -5.15 -0.22
C ARG A 117 14.99 -3.97 -0.20
N GLN A 118 15.88 -3.81 -1.17
CA GLN A 118 16.86 -2.72 -1.14
C GLN A 118 16.20 -1.35 -1.33
N GLY A 119 16.69 -0.33 -0.61
CA GLY A 119 16.19 1.05 -0.71
C GLY A 119 16.29 1.67 -2.10
N LYS A 120 17.11 1.11 -3.01
CA LYS A 120 17.21 1.55 -4.41
C LYS A 120 15.88 1.43 -5.17
N HIS A 121 15.00 0.50 -4.77
CA HIS A 121 13.72 0.28 -5.45
C HIS A 121 12.73 1.41 -5.16
N PRO A 122 12.41 1.77 -3.90
CA PRO A 122 11.57 2.93 -3.65
C PRO A 122 12.22 4.24 -4.12
N GLN A 123 13.55 4.37 -4.12
CA GLN A 123 14.25 5.50 -4.79
C GLN A 123 13.91 5.58 -6.29
N TYR A 124 13.92 4.46 -6.99
CA TYR A 124 13.57 4.41 -8.41
C TYR A 124 12.08 4.68 -8.66
N HIS A 125 11.19 4.08 -7.87
CA HIS A 125 9.74 4.25 -8.01
C HIS A 125 9.30 5.70 -7.76
N LEU A 126 9.91 6.35 -6.75
CA LEU A 126 9.56 7.70 -6.33
C LEU A 126 10.48 8.77 -6.95
N ARG A 127 11.28 8.45 -7.96
CA ARG A 127 12.32 9.37 -8.50
C ARG A 127 11.78 10.74 -8.93
N HIS A 128 10.53 10.81 -9.40
CA HIS A 128 9.87 12.06 -9.85
C HIS A 128 8.82 12.57 -8.87
N TYR A 129 8.61 11.87 -7.76
CA TYR A 129 7.66 12.28 -6.74
C TYR A 129 8.28 13.36 -5.86
N HIS A 130 7.44 14.32 -5.44
CA HIS A 130 7.74 15.32 -4.45
C HIS A 130 6.53 15.46 -3.52
N GLY A 131 6.77 15.71 -2.24
CA GLY A 131 5.71 15.86 -1.25
C GLY A 131 5.92 14.98 -0.04
N VAL A 132 4.81 14.65 0.63
CA VAL A 132 4.82 13.88 1.88
C VAL A 132 4.83 12.40 1.55
N LEU A 133 5.77 11.66 2.14
CA LEU A 133 5.78 10.20 2.10
C LEU A 133 5.48 9.67 3.50
N GLN A 134 4.32 9.03 3.61
CA GLN A 134 3.86 8.39 4.81
C GLN A 134 4.22 6.91 4.81
N ALA A 135 5.07 6.49 5.74
CA ALA A 135 5.70 5.17 5.73
C ALA A 135 5.91 4.60 7.14
N ASP A 136 6.33 3.34 7.20
CA ASP A 136 7.00 2.82 8.39
C ASP A 136 8.46 3.30 8.45
N ALA A 137 9.12 3.11 9.58
CA ALA A 137 10.53 3.50 9.77
C ALA A 137 11.51 2.50 9.12
N PHE A 138 11.21 2.02 7.92
CA PHE A 138 12.12 1.17 7.17
C PHE A 138 13.30 1.99 6.66
N ALA A 139 14.51 1.67 7.14
CA ALA A 139 15.75 2.38 6.79
C ALA A 139 16.07 2.45 5.28
N GLY A 140 15.43 1.63 4.44
CA GLY A 140 15.58 1.77 2.99
C GLY A 140 14.93 3.03 2.41
N TYR A 141 14.10 3.73 3.20
CA TYR A 141 13.53 5.02 2.85
C TYR A 141 14.42 6.21 3.22
N ASP A 142 15.44 6.07 4.08
CA ASP A 142 16.25 7.20 4.59
C ASP A 142 16.82 8.11 3.48
N ARG A 143 17.27 7.52 2.36
CA ARG A 143 17.77 8.29 1.22
C ARG A 143 16.70 9.14 0.52
N LEU A 144 15.42 8.83 0.69
CA LEU A 144 14.33 9.62 0.16
C LEU A 144 14.17 10.95 0.90
N PHE A 145 14.56 11.00 2.17
CA PHE A 145 14.46 12.18 3.03
C PHE A 145 15.76 12.99 3.08
N SER A 146 16.81 12.51 2.42
CA SER A 146 18.10 13.20 2.35
C SER A 146 18.04 14.43 1.45
N THR A 147 18.70 15.51 1.86
CA THR A 147 18.91 16.71 1.05
C THR A 147 19.75 16.43 -0.21
N GLU A 148 20.47 15.31 -0.24
CA GLU A 148 21.27 14.85 -1.39
C GLU A 148 20.44 14.10 -2.45
N ARG A 149 19.14 13.86 -2.21
CA ARG A 149 18.27 13.23 -3.19
C ARG A 149 18.13 14.11 -4.42
N ASP A 150 18.24 13.52 -5.60
CA ASP A 150 17.90 14.18 -6.86
C ASP A 150 16.41 14.57 -6.86
N GLY A 151 16.11 15.84 -7.14
CA GLY A 151 14.78 16.43 -6.94
C GLY A 151 14.48 16.89 -5.50
N GLY A 152 15.45 16.85 -4.58
CA GLY A 152 15.31 17.29 -3.19
C GLY A 152 14.66 16.26 -2.25
N PRO A 153 14.68 16.51 -0.94
CA PRO A 153 14.16 15.58 0.06
C PRO A 153 12.63 15.49 -0.02
N LEU A 154 12.09 14.28 0.14
CA LEU A 154 10.68 14.10 0.49
C LEU A 154 10.46 14.51 1.95
N THR A 155 9.23 14.87 2.28
CA THR A 155 8.85 15.10 3.68
C THR A 155 8.39 13.80 4.32
N GLU A 156 9.01 13.43 5.44
CA GLU A 156 8.71 12.19 6.14
C GLU A 156 7.50 12.34 7.07
N ALA A 157 6.53 11.44 6.95
CA ALA A 157 5.47 11.25 7.93
C ALA A 157 5.51 9.81 8.47
N ALA A 158 5.85 9.64 9.74
CA ALA A 158 5.94 8.32 10.35
C ALA A 158 4.56 7.81 10.80
N CYS A 159 4.51 6.52 11.17
CA CYS A 159 3.27 5.82 11.49
C CYS A 159 3.14 5.52 12.98
N TRP A 160 2.17 6.17 13.66
CA TRP A 160 1.87 5.92 15.07
C TRP A 160 1.40 4.49 15.33
N ALA A 161 0.68 3.85 14.40
CA ALA A 161 0.28 2.46 14.56
C ALA A 161 1.48 1.52 14.73
N HIS A 162 2.61 1.77 14.05
CA HIS A 162 3.83 0.99 14.21
C HIS A 162 4.51 1.25 15.55
N ALA A 163 4.61 2.52 15.98
CA ALA A 163 5.15 2.87 17.29
C ALA A 163 4.31 2.26 18.43
N ARG A 164 2.98 2.41 18.34
CA ARG A 164 2.00 1.85 19.28
C ARG A 164 2.07 0.33 19.34
N ARG A 165 2.17 -0.37 18.19
CA ARG A 165 2.24 -1.83 18.13
C ARG A 165 3.42 -2.38 18.94
N LYS A 166 4.59 -1.73 18.87
CA LYS A 166 5.77 -2.14 19.65
C LYS A 166 5.53 -2.06 21.16
N ILE A 167 4.88 -1.00 21.63
CA ILE A 167 4.53 -0.82 23.05
C ILE A 167 3.47 -1.84 23.46
N HIS A 168 2.45 -2.03 22.61
CA HIS A 168 1.37 -2.99 22.83
C HIS A 168 1.89 -4.42 22.96
N ASP A 169 2.80 -4.85 22.09
CA ASP A 169 3.41 -6.19 22.13
C ASP A 169 4.20 -6.45 23.43
N VAL A 170 4.69 -5.39 24.08
CA VAL A 170 5.28 -5.48 25.42
C VAL A 170 4.20 -5.55 26.49
N TYR A 171 3.17 -4.70 26.40
CA TYR A 171 2.05 -4.68 27.34
C TYR A 171 1.35 -6.04 27.42
N ILE A 172 0.96 -6.66 26.30
CA ILE A 172 0.30 -7.97 26.31
C ILE A 172 1.12 -9.08 26.97
N SER A 173 2.44 -8.93 27.00
CA SER A 173 3.36 -9.90 27.60
C SER A 173 3.71 -9.60 29.06
N THR A 174 3.56 -8.36 29.52
CA THR A 174 4.09 -7.92 30.83
C THR A 174 3.07 -7.22 31.72
N HIS A 175 2.02 -6.65 31.14
CA HIS A 175 0.98 -5.86 31.80
C HIS A 175 1.53 -4.75 32.71
N THR A 176 2.67 -4.16 32.33
CA THR A 176 3.28 -3.09 33.12
C THR A 176 2.46 -1.79 33.03
N ALA A 177 2.30 -1.11 34.16
CA ALA A 177 1.62 0.18 34.23
C ALA A 177 2.27 1.24 33.31
N THR A 178 3.59 1.20 33.12
CA THR A 178 4.29 2.08 32.20
C THR A 178 3.88 1.84 30.75
N ALA A 179 3.77 0.59 30.30
CA ALA A 179 3.32 0.31 28.94
C ALA A 179 1.85 0.68 28.74
N GLU A 180 1.00 0.45 29.75
CA GLU A 180 -0.40 0.85 29.73
C GLU A 180 -0.59 2.37 29.60
N GLU A 181 0.13 3.16 30.42
CA GLU A 181 0.07 4.62 30.39
C GLU A 181 0.53 5.18 29.04
N ALA A 182 1.58 4.60 28.44
CA ALA A 182 2.03 4.98 27.10
C ALA A 182 0.94 4.74 26.05
N LEU A 183 0.25 3.59 26.11
CA LEU A 183 -0.86 3.27 25.21
C LEU A 183 -2.05 4.20 25.40
N LYS A 184 -2.35 4.57 26.65
CA LYS A 184 -3.41 5.53 26.98
C LYS A 184 -3.15 6.89 26.35
N ARG A 185 -1.95 7.45 26.54
CA ARG A 185 -1.55 8.75 25.96
C ARG A 185 -1.60 8.75 24.44
N ILE A 186 -1.16 7.67 23.80
CA ILE A 186 -1.29 7.51 22.35
C ILE A 186 -2.79 7.42 21.97
N GLY A 187 -3.61 6.75 22.76
CA GLY A 187 -5.06 6.66 22.56
C GLY A 187 -5.77 8.02 22.57
N GLU A 188 -5.32 8.95 23.40
CA GLU A 188 -5.84 10.32 23.44
C GLU A 188 -5.60 11.07 22.11
N LEU A 189 -4.48 10.82 21.43
CA LEU A 189 -4.23 11.36 20.09
C LEU A 189 -5.26 10.82 19.07
N TYR A 190 -5.51 9.51 19.08
CA TYR A 190 -6.49 8.90 18.20
C TYR A 190 -7.92 9.34 18.48
N ALA A 191 -8.26 9.67 19.73
CA ALA A 191 -9.57 10.23 20.07
C ALA A 191 -9.79 11.57 19.36
N VAL A 192 -8.78 12.45 19.31
CA VAL A 192 -8.84 13.69 18.53
C VAL A 192 -9.04 13.39 17.04
N GLU A 193 -8.27 12.46 16.48
CA GLU A 193 -8.31 12.13 15.06
C GLU A 193 -9.63 11.51 14.60
N GLU A 194 -10.33 10.79 15.49
CA GLU A 194 -11.67 10.26 15.20
C GLU A 194 -12.70 11.39 15.04
N GLU A 195 -12.60 12.44 15.85
CA GLU A 195 -13.53 13.58 15.80
C GLU A 195 -13.38 14.44 14.53
N ILE A 196 -12.18 14.49 13.95
CA ILE A 196 -11.87 15.36 12.80
C ILE A 196 -11.80 14.62 11.46
N ARG A 197 -12.06 13.30 11.44
CA ARG A 197 -12.05 12.52 10.20
C ARG A 197 -13.16 13.00 9.26
N GLY A 198 -12.80 13.20 7.99
CA GLY A 198 -13.68 13.71 6.95
C GLY A 198 -13.73 15.24 6.87
N LEU A 199 -13.19 15.97 7.86
CA LEU A 199 -13.07 17.42 7.79
C LEU A 199 -11.96 17.85 6.81
N PRO A 200 -12.06 19.06 6.23
CA PRO A 200 -11.01 19.62 5.39
C PRO A 200 -9.66 19.71 6.11
N ALA A 201 -8.57 19.63 5.33
CA ALA A 201 -7.20 19.66 5.86
C ALA A 201 -6.91 20.88 6.77
N THR A 202 -7.48 22.06 6.46
CA THR A 202 -7.29 23.28 7.26
C THR A 202 -7.92 23.18 8.65
N GLU A 203 -9.12 22.61 8.75
CA GLU A 203 -9.82 22.40 10.03
C GLU A 203 -9.11 21.33 10.86
N ARG A 204 -8.74 20.22 10.23
CA ARG A 204 -7.93 19.17 10.86
C ARG A 204 -6.65 19.75 11.46
N LEU A 205 -5.93 20.58 10.70
CA LEU A 205 -4.71 21.23 11.15
C LEU A 205 -4.94 22.14 12.37
N ALA A 206 -6.00 22.96 12.35
CA ALA A 206 -6.32 23.85 13.47
C ALA A 206 -6.61 23.07 14.77
N VAL A 207 -7.38 21.98 14.67
CA VAL A 207 -7.67 21.11 15.82
C VAL A 207 -6.40 20.43 16.34
N ARG A 208 -5.55 19.90 15.46
CA ARG A 208 -4.28 19.26 15.84
C ARG A 208 -3.31 20.23 16.52
N GLN A 209 -3.20 21.46 16.03
CA GLN A 209 -2.35 22.48 16.66
C GLN A 209 -2.85 22.85 18.07
N SER A 210 -4.16 22.92 18.27
CA SER A 210 -4.76 23.29 19.58
C SER A 210 -4.81 22.14 20.59
N ARG A 211 -5.02 20.89 20.14
CA ARG A 211 -5.25 19.73 21.01
C ARG A 211 -4.14 18.69 20.95
N SER A 212 -3.80 18.21 19.75
CA SER A 212 -2.83 17.12 19.58
C SER A 212 -1.40 17.53 19.91
N LYS A 213 -0.97 18.76 19.55
CA LYS A 213 0.38 19.25 19.88
C LYS A 213 0.68 19.26 21.39
N PRO A 214 -0.17 19.84 22.27
CA PRO A 214 0.06 19.75 23.72
C PRO A 214 0.15 18.31 24.24
N LEU A 215 -0.70 17.40 23.73
CA LEU A 215 -0.67 15.98 24.11
C LEU A 215 0.64 15.31 23.66
N LEU A 216 1.11 15.60 22.46
CA LEU A 216 2.41 15.13 21.95
C LEU A 216 3.56 15.65 22.81
N THR A 217 3.59 16.94 23.14
CA THR A 217 4.62 17.50 24.03
C THR A 217 4.66 16.77 25.37
N SER A 218 3.50 16.58 26.01
CA SER A 218 3.42 15.84 27.28
C SER A 218 3.86 14.38 27.13
N LEU A 219 3.49 13.71 26.03
CA LEU A 219 3.93 12.35 25.74
C LEU A 219 5.45 12.28 25.52
N HIS A 220 6.04 13.24 24.81
CA HIS A 220 7.48 13.29 24.57
C HIS A 220 8.26 13.40 25.87
N GLU A 221 7.92 14.38 26.71
CA GLU A 221 8.58 14.63 28.00
C GLU A 221 8.50 13.40 28.89
N TRP A 222 7.33 12.77 28.95
CA TRP A 222 7.11 11.56 29.73
C TRP A 222 7.91 10.37 29.18
N LEU A 223 7.97 10.16 27.86
CA LEU A 223 8.78 9.10 27.25
C LEU A 223 10.28 9.30 27.52
N VAL A 224 10.77 10.54 27.44
CA VAL A 224 12.16 10.89 27.75
C VAL A 224 12.46 10.60 29.22
N GLU A 225 11.61 11.06 30.15
CA GLU A 225 11.74 10.81 31.59
C GLU A 225 11.82 9.29 31.87
N LYS A 226 10.85 8.51 31.37
CA LYS A 226 10.83 7.06 31.61
C LYS A 226 12.00 6.34 30.97
N SER A 227 12.48 6.81 29.83
CA SER A 227 13.66 6.22 29.17
C SER A 227 14.95 6.33 30.00
N THR A 228 15.03 7.26 30.96
CA THR A 228 16.18 7.34 31.89
C THR A 228 16.22 6.21 32.92
N THR A 229 15.06 5.65 33.25
CA THR A 229 14.92 4.59 34.26
C THR A 229 14.83 3.19 33.65
N LEU A 230 14.42 3.11 32.38
CA LEU A 230 14.37 1.86 31.64
C LEU A 230 15.75 1.44 31.13
N SER A 231 16.07 0.15 31.29
CA SER A 231 17.24 -0.42 30.60
C SER A 231 17.05 -0.32 29.09
N LYS A 232 18.08 0.16 28.38
CA LYS A 232 18.12 0.21 26.91
C LYS A 232 17.98 -1.17 26.25
N LYS A 233 18.23 -2.25 26.99
CA LYS A 233 18.06 -3.65 26.53
C LYS A 233 16.68 -4.24 26.86
N SER A 234 15.83 -3.49 27.56
CA SER A 234 14.46 -3.94 27.81
C SER A 234 13.61 -3.72 26.57
N ARG A 235 12.68 -4.64 26.29
CA ARG A 235 11.76 -4.52 25.15
C ARG A 235 10.95 -3.21 25.19
N LEU A 236 10.60 -2.73 26.38
CA LEU A 236 9.91 -1.44 26.53
C LEU A 236 10.84 -0.26 26.21
N GLY A 237 12.09 -0.31 26.69
CA GLY A 237 13.11 0.69 26.35
C GLY A 237 13.38 0.76 24.84
N GLU A 238 13.43 -0.38 24.15
CA GLU A 238 13.54 -0.43 22.68
C GLU A 238 12.31 0.17 21.98
N ALA A 239 11.10 -0.07 22.50
CA ALA A 239 9.88 0.52 21.96
C ALA A 239 9.83 2.05 22.14
N PHE A 240 10.29 2.57 23.28
CA PHE A 240 10.38 4.00 23.53
C PHE A 240 11.48 4.65 22.69
N ALA A 241 12.64 4.01 22.58
CA ALA A 241 13.71 4.47 21.69
C ALA A 241 13.24 4.55 20.24
N TYR A 242 12.44 3.59 19.78
CA TYR A 242 11.85 3.64 18.45
C TYR A 242 10.97 4.89 18.25
N ALA A 243 10.05 5.17 19.18
CA ALA A 243 9.19 6.35 19.09
C ALA A 243 10.00 7.67 19.14
N LEU A 244 10.97 7.76 20.05
CA LEU A 244 11.82 8.95 20.20
C LEU A 244 12.72 9.18 18.98
N ASN A 245 13.27 8.12 18.38
CA ASN A 245 14.10 8.23 17.18
C ASN A 245 13.32 8.70 15.95
N GLN A 246 12.00 8.58 15.96
CA GLN A 246 11.11 8.95 14.85
C GLN A 246 10.22 10.14 15.22
N TRP A 247 10.53 10.83 16.33
CA TRP A 247 9.60 11.74 16.98
C TRP A 247 9.16 12.89 16.06
N GLU A 248 10.10 13.49 15.34
CA GLU A 248 9.82 14.57 14.38
C GLU A 248 8.83 14.11 13.30
N ALA A 249 9.14 13.00 12.62
CA ALA A 249 8.27 12.41 11.61
C ALA A 249 6.91 11.93 12.17
N LEU A 250 6.87 11.46 13.43
CA LEU A 250 5.63 11.08 14.12
C LEU A 250 4.78 12.31 14.49
N CYS A 251 5.39 13.48 14.66
CA CYS A 251 4.67 14.72 14.96
C CYS A 251 4.23 15.48 13.69
N TYR A 252 4.82 15.17 12.53
CA TYR A 252 4.58 15.91 11.28
C TYR A 252 3.09 16.03 10.89
N TYR A 253 2.26 15.03 11.20
CA TYR A 253 0.81 15.11 10.92
C TYR A 253 0.11 16.28 11.63
N CYS A 254 0.69 16.81 12.71
CA CYS A 254 0.19 18.01 13.35
C CYS A 254 0.52 19.29 12.58
N ASP A 255 1.49 19.28 11.67
CA ASP A 255 1.92 20.44 10.88
C ASP A 255 1.38 20.43 9.43
N ASP A 256 0.89 19.28 8.94
CA ASP A 256 0.15 19.16 7.67
C ASP A 256 -1.21 18.45 7.88
N GLY A 257 -2.29 19.15 7.53
CA GLY A 257 -3.66 18.63 7.64
C GLY A 257 -3.98 17.41 6.75
N LEU A 258 -3.25 17.22 5.65
CA LEU A 258 -3.41 16.07 4.74
C LEU A 258 -2.71 14.81 5.27
N ALA A 259 -1.64 14.97 6.03
CA ALA A 259 -0.94 13.86 6.65
C ALA A 259 -1.85 13.16 7.67
N GLU A 260 -1.73 11.84 7.74
CA GLU A 260 -2.46 11.01 8.70
C GLU A 260 -1.55 10.65 9.87
N PRO A 261 -2.07 10.31 11.05
CA PRO A 261 -1.25 9.73 12.12
C PRO A 261 -0.70 8.34 11.75
N ASP A 262 -1.36 7.63 10.81
CA ASP A 262 -1.07 6.23 10.47
C ASP A 262 -0.99 5.94 8.98
N ASN A 263 -0.15 4.98 8.64
CA ASN A 263 0.01 4.46 7.29
C ASN A 263 -0.99 3.34 6.91
N ASN A 264 -2.18 3.35 7.51
CA ASN A 264 -3.14 2.25 7.38
C ASN A 264 -3.67 2.05 5.95
N ALA A 265 -3.62 3.09 5.09
CA ALA A 265 -4.02 2.98 3.69
C ALA A 265 -3.15 1.98 2.91
N ALA A 266 -1.82 2.06 3.07
CA ALA A 266 -0.87 1.12 2.48
C ALA A 266 -1.06 -0.31 3.03
N GLU A 267 -1.19 -0.46 4.36
CA GLU A 267 -1.42 -1.77 4.98
C GLU A 267 -2.71 -2.44 4.45
N ARG A 268 -3.80 -1.66 4.31
CA ARG A 268 -5.07 -2.14 3.74
C ARG A 268 -4.90 -2.59 2.28
N ALA A 269 -4.18 -1.82 1.47
CA ALA A 269 -3.92 -2.17 0.06
C ALA A 269 -3.12 -3.49 -0.05
N LEU A 270 -2.08 -3.67 0.77
CA LEU A 270 -1.26 -4.89 0.78
C LEU A 270 -2.01 -6.14 1.27
N ARG A 271 -3.15 -5.99 1.95
CA ARG A 271 -3.93 -7.13 2.45
C ARG A 271 -4.34 -8.08 1.33
N ALA A 272 -4.67 -7.58 0.14
CA ALA A 272 -4.98 -8.42 -1.02
C ALA A 272 -3.79 -9.32 -1.42
N VAL A 273 -2.58 -8.78 -1.42
CA VAL A 273 -1.35 -9.54 -1.69
C VAL A 273 -1.08 -10.58 -0.60
N CYS A 274 -1.27 -10.19 0.67
CA CYS A 274 -1.10 -11.07 1.82
C CYS A 274 -2.08 -12.25 1.85
N LEU A 275 -3.31 -12.07 1.36
CA LEU A 275 -4.28 -13.16 1.19
C LEU A 275 -3.92 -14.03 -0.02
N GLY A 276 -3.49 -13.43 -1.13
CA GLY A 276 -3.05 -14.13 -2.33
C GLY A 276 -1.90 -15.09 -2.07
N LYS A 277 -0.85 -14.63 -1.38
CA LYS A 277 0.35 -15.45 -1.11
C LYS A 277 0.10 -16.64 -0.17
N LYS A 278 -1.01 -16.66 0.57
CA LYS A 278 -1.45 -17.85 1.32
C LYS A 278 -2.03 -18.95 0.40
N ASN A 279 -2.50 -18.57 -0.80
CA ASN A 279 -3.18 -19.48 -1.73
C ASN A 279 -2.31 -19.91 -2.92
N PHE A 280 -1.49 -19.03 -3.47
CA PHE A 280 -0.49 -19.37 -4.49
C PHE A 280 0.92 -19.14 -3.92
N ILE A 281 1.53 -20.24 -3.49
CA ILE A 281 2.74 -20.34 -2.65
C ILE A 281 3.97 -19.56 -3.20
N PHE A 282 4.00 -19.19 -4.49
CA PHE A 282 5.07 -18.38 -5.10
C PHE A 282 4.68 -17.73 -6.44
N PHE A 283 5.41 -16.69 -6.81
CA PHE A 283 5.50 -16.21 -8.20
C PHE A 283 6.48 -17.07 -9.00
N GLY A 284 6.14 -17.36 -10.26
CA GLY A 284 6.96 -18.22 -11.12
C GLY A 284 8.28 -17.61 -11.58
N SER A 285 8.38 -16.28 -11.57
CA SER A 285 9.55 -15.49 -11.97
C SER A 285 9.37 -14.04 -11.50
N ASP A 286 10.41 -13.21 -11.65
CA ASP A 286 10.34 -11.77 -11.38
C ASP A 286 9.28 -11.08 -12.25
N HIS A 287 9.26 -11.39 -13.56
CA HIS A 287 8.19 -10.96 -14.47
C HIS A 287 6.80 -11.40 -13.99
N GLY A 288 6.69 -12.54 -13.30
CA GLY A 288 5.45 -12.97 -12.65
C GLY A 288 5.02 -12.06 -11.50
N GLY A 289 5.98 -11.52 -10.75
CA GLY A 289 5.77 -10.52 -9.70
C GLY A 289 5.31 -9.18 -10.26
N GLU A 290 5.95 -8.69 -11.31
CA GLU A 290 5.60 -7.43 -12.01
C GLU A 290 4.16 -7.46 -12.53
N ARG A 291 3.77 -8.54 -13.22
CA ARG A 291 2.38 -8.76 -13.66
C ARG A 291 1.40 -8.80 -12.49
N GLY A 292 1.82 -9.37 -11.37
CA GLY A 292 1.03 -9.38 -10.15
C GLY A 292 0.83 -7.97 -9.60
N ALA A 293 1.88 -7.15 -9.57
CA ALA A 293 1.82 -5.78 -9.11
C ALA A 293 0.82 -4.95 -9.95
N LEU A 294 0.94 -4.98 -11.28
CA LEU A 294 0.01 -4.31 -12.19
C LEU A 294 -1.46 -4.69 -11.91
N LEU A 295 -1.75 -5.99 -11.79
CA LEU A 295 -3.12 -6.47 -11.58
C LEU A 295 -3.64 -6.11 -10.18
N TYR A 296 -2.79 -6.15 -9.15
CA TYR A 296 -3.18 -5.68 -7.81
C TYR A 296 -3.45 -4.17 -7.80
N GLY A 297 -2.73 -3.37 -8.59
CA GLY A 297 -2.98 -1.93 -8.72
C GLY A 297 -4.32 -1.62 -9.35
N LEU A 298 -4.59 -2.16 -10.54
CA LEU A 298 -5.87 -1.92 -11.24
C LEU A 298 -7.06 -2.46 -10.45
N ILE A 299 -7.00 -3.70 -9.96
CA ILE A 299 -8.10 -4.31 -9.17
C ILE A 299 -8.27 -3.60 -7.83
N GLY A 300 -7.16 -3.29 -7.14
CA GLY A 300 -7.19 -2.56 -5.88
C GLY A 300 -7.84 -1.19 -6.03
N THR A 301 -7.49 -0.48 -7.10
CA THR A 301 -8.07 0.82 -7.44
C THR A 301 -9.56 0.72 -7.77
N CYS A 302 -10.00 -0.31 -8.51
CA CYS A 302 -11.45 -0.55 -8.73
C CYS A 302 -12.19 -0.66 -7.39
N ARG A 303 -11.67 -1.49 -6.48
CA ARG A 303 -12.28 -1.71 -5.16
C ARG A 303 -12.31 -0.45 -4.30
N LEU A 304 -11.26 0.37 -4.36
CA LEU A 304 -11.21 1.65 -3.64
C LEU A 304 -12.31 2.63 -4.10
N ASN A 305 -12.70 2.53 -5.36
CA ASN A 305 -13.72 3.37 -6.00
C ASN A 305 -15.11 2.71 -6.07
N GLY A 306 -15.31 1.53 -5.45
CA GLY A 306 -16.61 0.83 -5.47
C GLY A 306 -16.99 0.24 -6.83
N ILE A 307 -16.01 0.02 -7.72
CA ILE A 307 -16.21 -0.50 -9.07
C ILE A 307 -15.96 -2.01 -9.07
N ASP A 308 -16.84 -2.76 -9.72
CA ASP A 308 -16.66 -4.20 -9.90
C ASP A 308 -15.42 -4.50 -10.76
N PRO A 309 -14.38 -5.17 -10.22
CA PRO A 309 -13.15 -5.38 -10.97
C PRO A 309 -13.32 -6.27 -12.20
N GLU A 310 -14.28 -7.20 -12.20
CA GLU A 310 -14.47 -8.12 -13.33
C GLU A 310 -15.15 -7.42 -14.50
N ALA A 311 -16.21 -6.65 -14.23
CA ALA A 311 -16.89 -5.82 -15.21
C ALA A 311 -15.95 -4.76 -15.79
N TYR A 312 -15.13 -4.11 -14.94
CA TYR A 312 -14.12 -3.17 -15.39
C TYR A 312 -13.09 -3.85 -16.31
N LEU A 313 -12.45 -4.93 -15.88
CA LEU A 313 -11.45 -5.62 -16.70
C LEU A 313 -12.05 -6.16 -18.00
N ARG A 314 -13.30 -6.64 -17.98
CA ARG A 314 -14.02 -7.07 -19.19
C ARG A 314 -14.19 -5.91 -20.16
N TYR A 315 -14.60 -4.74 -19.66
CA TYR A 315 -14.74 -3.54 -20.45
C TYR A 315 -13.39 -3.09 -21.03
N ILE A 316 -12.37 -2.91 -20.19
CA ILE A 316 -11.04 -2.49 -20.63
C ILE A 316 -10.47 -3.43 -21.68
N LEU A 317 -10.51 -4.75 -21.47
CA LEU A 317 -9.99 -5.73 -22.43
C LEU A 317 -10.76 -5.73 -23.76
N SER A 318 -11.98 -5.18 -23.80
CA SER A 318 -12.79 -5.05 -25.01
C SER A 318 -12.47 -3.80 -25.84
N VAL A 319 -12.08 -2.70 -25.20
CA VAL A 319 -11.87 -1.40 -25.87
C VAL A 319 -10.41 -1.01 -26.04
N LEU A 320 -9.54 -1.44 -25.12
CA LEU A 320 -8.14 -1.03 -25.07
C LEU A 320 -7.34 -1.33 -26.36
N PRO A 321 -7.57 -2.45 -27.09
CA PRO A 321 -6.85 -2.71 -28.35
C PRO A 321 -7.04 -1.64 -29.44
N GLU A 322 -8.18 -0.94 -29.43
CA GLU A 322 -8.52 0.10 -30.41
C GLU A 322 -8.50 1.51 -29.80
N TRP A 323 -8.21 1.64 -28.50
CA TRP A 323 -8.24 2.91 -27.81
C TRP A 323 -7.03 3.79 -28.16
N PRO A 324 -7.20 5.12 -28.35
CA PRO A 324 -6.07 6.00 -28.61
C PRO A 324 -5.07 5.98 -27.45
N SER A 325 -3.80 5.71 -27.75
CA SER A 325 -2.73 5.56 -26.74
C SER A 325 -2.52 6.80 -25.87
N ASN A 326 -2.75 8.00 -26.42
CA ASN A 326 -2.66 9.27 -25.70
C ASN A 326 -3.90 9.58 -24.82
N LYS A 327 -4.90 8.71 -24.81
CA LYS A 327 -6.15 8.86 -24.05
C LYS A 327 -6.41 7.71 -23.07
N VAL A 328 -5.41 6.87 -22.81
CA VAL A 328 -5.57 5.71 -21.92
C VAL A 328 -5.94 6.12 -20.49
N ALA A 329 -5.58 7.33 -20.05
CA ALA A 329 -6.02 7.85 -18.74
C ALA A 329 -7.56 7.99 -18.61
N GLU A 330 -8.28 8.19 -19.73
CA GLU A 330 -9.75 8.19 -19.75
C GLU A 330 -10.34 6.81 -19.37
N LEU A 331 -9.51 5.75 -19.41
CA LEU A 331 -9.88 4.40 -19.04
C LEU A 331 -9.57 4.05 -17.57
N LEU A 332 -9.04 4.97 -16.75
CA LEU A 332 -8.84 4.72 -15.33
C LEU A 332 -10.17 4.42 -14.61
N PRO A 333 -10.17 3.63 -13.52
CA PRO A 333 -11.39 3.04 -12.97
C PRO A 333 -12.56 4.02 -12.78
N TRP A 334 -12.35 5.13 -12.08
CA TRP A 334 -13.39 6.11 -11.76
C TRP A 334 -13.96 6.88 -12.97
N ASN A 335 -13.34 6.81 -14.14
CA ASN A 335 -13.85 7.43 -15.36
C ASN A 335 -14.86 6.54 -16.09
N ILE A 336 -15.01 5.27 -15.68
CA ILE A 336 -15.83 4.29 -16.38
C ILE A 336 -17.18 4.12 -15.71
N ASP A 337 -18.24 4.48 -16.43
CA ASP A 337 -19.60 4.12 -16.07
C ASP A 337 -19.96 2.72 -16.60
N LEU A 338 -20.19 1.79 -15.67
CA LEU A 338 -20.58 0.41 -15.95
C LEU A 338 -22.08 0.15 -15.71
N THR A 339 -22.87 1.17 -15.33
CA THR A 339 -24.29 1.00 -14.97
C THR A 339 -25.20 0.62 -16.15
N ASN A 340 -24.71 0.74 -17.39
CA ASN A 340 -25.47 0.49 -18.62
C ASN A 340 -24.91 -0.64 -19.51
N LYS A 341 -24.08 -1.56 -18.98
CA LYS A 341 -23.42 -2.59 -19.80
C LYS A 341 -23.48 -4.02 -19.25
#